data_AF-A0A939JEH1-F1
#
_entry.id   AF-A0A939JEH1-F1
#
_cell.length_a   1.000
_cell.length_b   1.000
_cell.length_c   1.000
_cell.angle_alpha   90.00
_cell.angle_beta   90.00
_cell.angle_gamma   90.00
#
_symmetry.space_group_name_H-M   'P 1'
#
loop_
_entity.id
_entity.type
_entity.pdbx_description
1 polymer ?
#
loop_
_entity_poly.entity_id
_entity_poly.type
_entity_poly.pdbx_seq_one_letter_code
_entity_poly.pdbx_strand_id
1 'polypeptide(L)'
;MNASPAPTLVSQLLPHVSLHVELQGKHWDVAVRGKLKPLITPQALEDDLVRAAANVRRILAMAQPQLRVGKDFPLVYQQQVLRQIFNAQRVQTQFETQTSGGAYAPHVRAELESELFGYEVALDSRLRPVYGYLTTVGYEPAAVERYGRFALRLRPSIFSRTTLSITDTLDRAVVPAAYTNLPVTALIPNLSGYARYFLGKMVAATTMQELEFHYVEAQYHGGVGLADIDCLLTKHLPDVPPEVLEICQAAGIDVREFGS
;
A
#
# COMPACT_ATOMS: atom_id res chain seq x y z
N MET A 1 17.37 -22.18 -3.86
CA MET A 1 18.23 -21.05 -3.44
C MET A 1 17.43 -19.76 -3.67
N ASN A 2 16.75 -19.27 -2.63
CA ASN A 2 15.87 -18.09 -2.67
C ASN A 2 16.66 -16.85 -2.21
N ALA A 3 17.57 -16.34 -3.04
CA ALA A 3 18.27 -15.10 -2.72
C ALA A 3 17.38 -13.89 -3.03
N SER A 4 17.35 -12.94 -2.09
CA SER A 4 16.81 -11.59 -2.32
C SER A 4 17.48 -10.96 -3.57
N PRO A 5 16.77 -10.10 -4.32
CA PRO A 5 17.38 -9.40 -5.44
C PRO A 5 18.64 -8.65 -4.99
N ALA A 6 19.65 -8.62 -5.86
CA ALA A 6 20.90 -7.94 -5.57
C ALA A 6 20.63 -6.47 -5.23
N PRO A 7 21.18 -5.92 -4.12
CA PRO A 7 20.92 -4.54 -3.69
C PRO A 7 21.16 -3.50 -4.80
N THR A 8 22.12 -3.76 -5.68
CA THR A 8 22.47 -2.89 -6.81
C THR A 8 21.30 -2.71 -7.79
N LEU A 9 20.54 -3.77 -8.09
CA LEU A 9 19.40 -3.69 -9.01
C LEU A 9 18.25 -2.88 -8.39
N VAL A 10 17.98 -3.08 -7.10
CA VAL A 10 16.96 -2.31 -6.37
C VAL A 10 17.34 -0.83 -6.34
N SER A 11 18.62 -0.52 -6.08
CA SER A 11 19.10 0.87 -6.03
C SER A 11 18.99 1.61 -7.36
N GLN A 12 19.04 0.89 -8.49
CA GLN A 12 18.85 1.45 -9.83
C GLN A 12 17.36 1.63 -10.18
N LEU A 13 16.50 0.76 -9.65
CA LEU A 13 15.07 0.74 -9.95
C LEU A 13 14.30 1.87 -9.27
N LEU A 14 14.58 2.13 -7.99
CA LEU A 14 13.78 3.08 -7.18
C LEU A 14 13.79 4.53 -7.70
N PRO A 15 14.92 5.10 -8.18
CA PRO A 15 14.92 6.43 -8.78
C PRO A 15 14.04 6.50 -10.04
N HIS A 16 14.02 5.45 -10.86
CA HIS A 16 13.18 5.39 -12.05
C HIS A 16 11.70 5.40 -11.69
N VAL A 17 11.29 4.58 -10.72
CA VAL A 17 9.91 4.54 -10.22
C VAL A 17 9.49 5.92 -9.70
N SER A 18 10.35 6.54 -8.90
CA SER A 18 10.06 7.86 -8.31
C SER A 18 9.86 8.92 -9.39
N LEU A 19 10.73 8.94 -10.41
CA LEU A 19 10.61 9.86 -11.54
C LEU A 19 9.32 9.61 -12.34
N HIS A 20 9.01 8.35 -12.65
CA HIS A 20 7.81 7.98 -13.40
C HIS A 20 6.53 8.42 -12.68
N VAL A 21 6.43 8.11 -11.39
CA VAL A 21 5.30 8.49 -10.54
C VAL A 21 5.17 10.01 -10.44
N GLU A 22 6.27 10.74 -10.32
CA GLU A 22 6.24 12.21 -10.28
C GLU A 22 5.70 12.80 -11.61
N LEU A 23 6.15 12.27 -12.75
CA LEU A 23 5.69 12.72 -14.07
C LEU A 23 4.20 12.42 -14.26
N GLN A 24 3.74 11.23 -13.86
CA GLN A 24 2.32 10.89 -13.88
C GLN A 24 1.50 11.81 -12.97
N GLY A 25 1.98 12.09 -11.77
CA GLY A 25 1.35 13.03 -10.84
C GLY A 25 1.15 14.42 -11.45
N LYS A 26 2.12 14.92 -12.23
CA LYS A 26 2.00 16.21 -12.95
C LYS A 26 0.91 16.19 -14.01
N HIS A 27 0.83 15.12 -14.81
CA HIS A 27 -0.24 14.98 -15.80
C HIS A 27 -1.61 14.85 -15.13
N TRP A 28 -1.68 14.12 -14.02
CA TRP A 28 -2.89 13.92 -13.26
C TRP A 28 -3.40 15.21 -12.59
N ASP A 29 -2.48 16.02 -12.06
CA ASP A 29 -2.79 17.32 -11.47
C ASP A 29 -3.53 18.22 -12.46
N VAL A 30 -3.04 18.30 -13.71
CA VAL A 30 -3.70 19.06 -14.78
C VAL A 30 -5.12 18.54 -15.04
N ALA A 31 -5.29 17.22 -15.11
CA ALA A 31 -6.59 16.60 -15.37
C ALA A 31 -7.60 16.85 -14.22
N VAL A 32 -7.18 16.61 -12.97
CA VAL A 32 -8.02 16.81 -11.78
C VAL A 32 -8.38 18.29 -11.62
N ARG A 33 -7.42 19.20 -11.76
CA ARG A 33 -7.69 20.65 -11.72
C ARG A 33 -8.64 21.07 -12.85
N GLY A 34 -8.49 20.52 -14.05
CA GLY A 34 -9.42 20.74 -15.17
C GLY A 34 -10.86 20.39 -14.82
N LYS A 35 -11.08 19.29 -14.07
CA LYS A 35 -12.41 18.87 -13.59
C LYS A 35 -12.94 19.72 -12.44
N LEU A 36 -12.07 20.28 -11.60
CA LEU A 36 -12.46 21.10 -10.45
C LEU A 36 -12.75 22.56 -10.82
N LYS A 37 -12.02 23.14 -11.77
CA LYS A 37 -12.19 24.53 -12.23
C LYS A 37 -13.65 24.96 -12.51
N PRO A 38 -14.51 24.16 -13.17
CA PRO A 38 -15.90 24.56 -13.40
C PRO A 38 -16.79 24.49 -12.13
N LEU A 39 -16.31 23.90 -11.03
CA LEU A 39 -17.09 23.62 -9.82
C LEU A 39 -16.73 24.53 -8.64
N ILE A 40 -15.57 25.19 -8.68
CA ILE A 40 -15.04 26.00 -7.58
C ILE A 40 -14.22 27.16 -8.15
N THR A 41 -14.25 28.32 -7.47
CA THR A 41 -13.44 29.47 -7.90
C THR A 41 -11.94 29.14 -7.82
N PRO A 42 -11.08 29.73 -8.66
CA PRO A 42 -9.64 29.45 -8.61
C PRO A 42 -9.02 29.63 -7.23
N GLN A 43 -9.40 30.69 -6.50
CA GLN A 43 -8.90 30.92 -5.15
C GLN A 43 -9.34 29.83 -4.17
N ALA A 44 -10.63 29.49 -4.16
CA ALA A 44 -11.15 28.48 -3.26
C ALA A 44 -10.60 27.07 -3.58
N LEU A 45 -10.27 26.81 -4.86
CA LEU A 45 -9.58 25.58 -5.27
C LEU A 45 -8.19 25.48 -4.65
N GLU A 46 -7.35 26.52 -4.76
CA GLU A 46 -6.03 26.49 -4.15
C GLU A 46 -6.11 26.38 -2.62
N ASP A 47 -7.03 27.11 -1.99
CA ASP A 47 -7.24 27.04 -0.54
C ASP A 47 -7.66 25.63 -0.09
N ASP A 48 -8.57 24.98 -0.82
CA ASP A 48 -8.99 23.60 -0.56
C ASP A 48 -7.84 22.62 -0.78
N LEU A 49 -7.05 22.77 -1.83
CA LEU A 49 -5.90 21.89 -2.10
C LEU A 49 -4.83 22.00 -1.01
N VAL A 50 -4.55 23.21 -0.52
CA VAL A 50 -3.61 23.44 0.60
C VAL A 50 -4.13 22.78 1.89
N ARG A 51 -5.41 22.98 2.22
CA ARG A 51 -6.03 22.36 3.40
C ARG A 51 -6.03 20.84 3.31
N ALA A 52 -6.45 20.30 2.16
CA ALA A 52 -6.46 18.87 1.90
C ALA A 52 -5.06 18.28 2.05
N ALA A 53 -4.04 18.91 1.47
CA ALA A 53 -2.65 18.45 1.59
C ALA A 53 -2.17 18.45 3.04
N ALA A 54 -2.49 19.49 3.82
CA ALA A 54 -2.13 19.56 5.23
C ALA A 54 -2.80 18.44 6.06
N ASN A 55 -4.09 18.21 5.85
CA ASN A 55 -4.84 17.16 6.55
C ASN A 55 -4.34 15.77 6.20
N VAL A 56 -4.18 15.48 4.91
CA VAL A 56 -3.67 14.18 4.43
C VAL A 56 -2.29 13.91 5.01
N ARG A 57 -1.37 14.89 4.97
CA ARG A 57 -0.03 14.73 5.55
C ARG A 57 -0.09 14.47 7.06
N ARG A 58 -0.93 15.18 7.80
CA ARG A 58 -1.11 14.96 9.25
C ARG A 58 -1.61 13.55 9.54
N ILE A 59 -2.59 13.07 8.79
CA ILE A 59 -3.16 11.72 8.97
C ILE A 59 -2.12 10.66 8.61
N LEU A 60 -1.46 10.81 7.47
CA LEU A 60 -0.44 9.86 7.02
C LEU A 60 0.80 9.86 7.92
N ALA A 61 1.15 10.95 8.61
CA ALA A 61 2.25 10.95 9.57
C ALA A 61 2.07 9.92 10.71
N MET A 62 0.83 9.48 10.97
CA MET A 62 0.50 8.44 11.95
C MET A 62 0.33 7.06 11.31
N ALA A 63 0.59 6.92 10.01
CA ALA A 63 0.31 5.71 9.27
C ALA A 63 1.23 4.55 9.68
N GLN A 64 0.66 3.36 9.75
CA GLN A 64 1.37 2.11 9.93
C GLN A 64 1.25 1.29 8.63
N PRO A 65 2.38 0.95 7.97
CA PRO A 65 2.36 0.13 6.77
C PRO A 65 2.13 -1.34 7.13
N GLN A 66 1.22 -2.01 6.42
CA GLN A 66 0.81 -3.38 6.73
C GLN A 66 0.63 -4.26 5.49
N LEU A 67 0.80 -5.56 5.70
CA LEU A 67 0.54 -6.62 4.72
C LEU A 67 -0.36 -7.69 5.34
N ARG A 68 -1.45 -8.04 4.69
CA ARG A 68 -2.28 -9.17 5.13
C ARG A 68 -1.63 -10.51 4.80
N VAL A 69 -1.80 -11.49 5.69
CA VAL A 69 -1.21 -12.82 5.56
C VAL A 69 -2.26 -13.82 5.11
N GLY A 70 -2.17 -14.23 3.85
CA GLY A 70 -2.93 -15.37 3.30
C GLY A 70 -4.41 -15.08 3.05
N LYS A 71 -5.25 -16.10 3.23
CA LYS A 71 -6.72 -15.99 3.23
C LYS A 71 -7.24 -16.29 4.63
N ASP A 72 -8.37 -15.73 5.00
CA ASP A 72 -8.93 -15.86 6.35
C ASP A 72 -9.16 -17.32 6.77
N PHE A 73 -9.61 -18.15 5.82
CA PHE A 73 -9.89 -19.55 6.08
C PHE A 73 -9.44 -20.48 4.94
N PRO A 74 -9.02 -21.72 5.25
CA PRO A 74 -8.65 -22.25 6.57
C PRO A 74 -7.34 -21.66 7.13
N LEU A 75 -7.25 -21.58 8.46
CA LEU A 75 -6.11 -21.03 9.20
C LEU A 75 -4.76 -21.68 8.85
N VAL A 76 -4.78 -22.96 8.47
CA VAL A 76 -3.60 -23.70 8.01
C VAL A 76 -2.90 -23.02 6.83
N TYR A 77 -3.64 -22.28 5.99
CA TYR A 77 -3.03 -21.52 4.90
C TYR A 77 -2.21 -20.34 5.41
N GLN A 78 -2.64 -19.66 6.47
CA GLN A 78 -1.87 -18.55 7.03
C GLN A 78 -0.58 -19.04 7.68
N GLN A 79 -0.62 -20.19 8.37
CA GLN A 79 0.59 -20.83 8.91
C GLN A 79 1.58 -21.19 7.80
N GLN A 80 1.09 -21.78 6.71
CA GLN A 80 1.92 -22.12 5.55
C GLN A 80 2.52 -20.86 4.91
N VAL A 81 1.75 -19.78 4.76
CA VAL A 81 2.24 -18.51 4.22
C VAL A 81 3.30 -17.90 5.14
N LEU A 82 3.12 -17.89 6.46
CA LEU A 82 4.14 -17.42 7.40
C LEU A 82 5.43 -18.23 7.28
N ARG A 83 5.34 -19.57 7.24
CA ARG A 83 6.50 -20.44 7.02
C ARG A 83 7.18 -20.13 5.69
N GLN A 84 6.42 -19.91 4.62
CA GLN A 84 6.98 -19.54 3.31
C GLN A 84 7.73 -18.21 3.37
N ILE A 85 7.13 -17.16 3.97
CA ILE A 85 7.75 -15.85 4.12
C ILE A 85 9.05 -15.95 4.92
N PHE A 86 9.01 -16.64 6.06
CA PHE A 86 10.18 -16.75 6.94
C PHE A 86 11.26 -17.66 6.34
N ASN A 87 10.91 -18.76 5.66
CA ASN A 87 11.88 -19.57 4.95
C ASN A 87 12.50 -18.85 3.74
N ALA A 88 11.71 -18.04 3.02
CA ALA A 88 12.18 -17.23 1.91
C ALA A 88 12.93 -15.97 2.37
N GLN A 89 12.87 -15.64 3.67
CA GLN A 89 13.41 -14.43 4.28
C GLN A 89 12.84 -13.12 3.68
N ARG A 90 11.67 -13.21 3.04
CA ARG A 90 10.97 -12.08 2.40
C ARG A 90 9.54 -12.45 2.04
N VAL A 91 8.73 -11.42 1.79
CA VAL A 91 7.41 -11.57 1.17
C VAL A 91 7.58 -11.78 -0.34
N GLN A 92 6.85 -12.76 -0.88
CA GLN A 92 6.87 -13.10 -2.31
C GLN A 92 5.64 -12.49 -3.02
N THR A 93 5.80 -12.12 -4.29
CA THR A 93 4.73 -11.52 -5.08
C THR A 93 3.81 -12.57 -5.72
N GLN A 94 2.63 -12.16 -6.24
CA GLN A 94 1.71 -13.06 -6.94
C GLN A 94 2.34 -13.75 -8.17
N PHE A 95 3.37 -13.14 -8.74
CA PHE A 95 4.13 -13.67 -9.87
C PHE A 95 5.02 -14.85 -9.46
N GLU A 96 5.43 -14.89 -8.20
CA GLU A 96 6.25 -15.96 -7.65
C GLU A 96 5.41 -17.08 -7.06
N THR A 97 4.35 -16.73 -6.33
CA THR A 97 3.51 -17.69 -5.61
C THR A 97 2.42 -18.29 -6.50
N GLN A 98 2.19 -17.73 -7.69
CA GLN A 98 1.09 -18.09 -8.60
C GLN A 98 -0.29 -18.04 -7.92
N THR A 99 -0.43 -17.19 -6.90
CA THR A 99 -1.65 -17.02 -6.11
C THR A 99 -1.80 -15.56 -5.69
N SER A 100 -3.01 -15.17 -5.29
CA SER A 100 -3.30 -13.83 -4.76
C SER A 100 -4.30 -13.93 -3.61
N GLY A 101 -4.14 -13.07 -2.60
CA GLY A 101 -5.16 -12.84 -1.57
C GLY A 101 -6.38 -12.11 -2.13
N GLY A 102 -6.17 -11.25 -3.13
CA GLY A 102 -7.20 -10.57 -3.92
C GLY A 102 -7.35 -11.15 -5.32
N ALA A 103 -7.49 -10.28 -6.33
CA ALA A 103 -7.52 -10.72 -7.72
C ALA A 103 -6.17 -11.32 -8.13
N TYR A 104 -6.20 -12.53 -8.71
CA TYR A 104 -5.04 -13.13 -9.36
C TYR A 104 -5.12 -12.87 -10.87
N ALA A 105 -4.37 -11.88 -11.33
CA ALA A 105 -4.35 -11.46 -12.73
C ALA A 105 -2.94 -10.96 -13.08
N PRO A 106 -1.93 -11.84 -13.10
CA PRO A 106 -0.52 -11.44 -13.19
C PRO A 106 -0.21 -10.65 -14.47
N HIS A 107 -0.82 -11.00 -15.61
CA HIS A 107 -0.66 -10.23 -16.86
C HIS A 107 -1.18 -8.80 -16.73
N VAL A 108 -2.44 -8.66 -16.29
CA VAL A 108 -3.08 -7.35 -16.07
C VAL A 108 -2.28 -6.54 -15.05
N ARG A 109 -1.80 -7.19 -13.99
CA ARG A 109 -0.98 -6.54 -12.97
C ARG A 109 0.36 -6.05 -13.54
N ALA A 110 1.02 -6.82 -14.39
CA ALA A 110 2.28 -6.40 -15.01
C ALA A 110 2.10 -5.20 -15.95
N GLU A 111 1.02 -5.16 -16.72
CA GLU A 111 0.67 -4.01 -17.57
C GLU A 111 0.36 -2.77 -16.72
N LEU A 112 -0.42 -2.92 -15.65
CA LEU A 112 -0.72 -1.85 -14.72
C LEU A 112 0.54 -1.34 -14.01
N GLU A 113 1.41 -2.24 -13.57
CA GLU A 113 2.70 -1.89 -12.95
C GLU A 113 3.61 -1.13 -13.93
N SER A 114 3.56 -1.47 -15.22
CA SER A 114 4.24 -0.72 -16.27
C SER A 114 3.69 0.68 -16.43
N GLU A 115 2.36 0.79 -16.48
CA GLU A 115 1.67 2.07 -16.57
C GLU A 115 1.93 2.95 -15.35
N LEU A 116 1.76 2.44 -14.13
CA LEU A 116 1.76 3.24 -12.89
C LEU A 116 3.17 3.52 -12.34
N PHE A 117 4.13 2.62 -12.58
CA PHE A 117 5.47 2.70 -11.96
C PHE A 117 6.61 2.71 -12.98
N GLY A 118 6.30 2.58 -14.27
CA GLY A 118 7.30 2.52 -15.33
C GLY A 118 8.09 1.21 -15.34
N TYR A 119 7.55 0.14 -14.75
CA TYR A 119 8.20 -1.17 -14.82
C TYR A 119 8.14 -1.79 -16.20
N GLU A 120 9.13 -2.62 -16.54
CA GLU A 120 9.02 -3.49 -17.70
C GLU A 120 7.96 -4.57 -17.45
N VAL A 121 7.12 -4.86 -18.44
CA VAL A 121 6.12 -5.93 -18.34
C VAL A 121 6.77 -7.29 -18.05
N ALA A 122 8.00 -7.50 -18.51
CA ALA A 122 8.80 -8.72 -18.27
C ALA A 122 9.71 -8.64 -17.03
N LEU A 123 9.57 -7.61 -16.17
CA LEU A 123 10.39 -7.44 -14.98
C LEU A 123 10.39 -8.71 -14.10
N ASP A 124 11.58 -9.05 -13.58
CA ASP A 124 11.78 -10.13 -12.61
C ASP A 124 10.76 -10.00 -11.47
N SER A 125 10.05 -11.10 -11.19
CA SER A 125 8.99 -11.17 -10.19
C SER A 125 9.42 -10.75 -8.79
N ARG A 126 10.72 -10.85 -8.47
CA ARG A 126 11.30 -10.47 -7.17
C ARG A 126 11.55 -8.98 -7.02
N LEU A 127 11.62 -8.25 -8.14
CA LEU A 127 11.81 -6.80 -8.17
C LEU A 127 10.49 -6.03 -8.19
N ARG A 128 9.38 -6.73 -8.41
CA ARG A 128 8.03 -6.18 -8.42
C ARG A 128 7.59 -5.72 -7.03
N PRO A 129 6.66 -4.76 -6.95
CA PRO A 129 6.22 -4.22 -5.67
C PRO A 129 5.40 -5.25 -4.90
N VAL A 130 5.52 -5.21 -3.58
CA VAL A 130 4.63 -5.93 -2.68
C VAL A 130 3.47 -5.01 -2.32
N TYR A 131 2.25 -5.48 -2.52
CA TYR A 131 1.04 -4.69 -2.28
C TYR A 131 0.53 -4.89 -0.86
N GLY A 132 0.23 -3.78 -0.20
CA GLY A 132 -0.31 -3.70 1.15
C GLY A 132 -1.21 -2.50 1.33
N TYR A 133 -1.27 -2.02 2.56
CA TYR A 133 -2.17 -0.94 2.95
C TYR A 133 -1.59 -0.14 4.11
N LEU A 134 -2.12 1.06 4.29
CA LEU A 134 -1.81 1.90 5.45
C LEU A 134 -2.97 1.87 6.43
N THR A 135 -2.65 1.84 7.72
CA THR A 135 -3.61 1.99 8.81
C THR A 135 -3.16 3.07 9.79
N THR A 136 -3.94 3.33 10.84
CA THR A 136 -3.49 4.10 12.02
C THR A 136 -3.68 3.25 13.27
N VAL A 137 -3.07 3.64 14.39
CA VAL A 137 -3.26 2.96 15.69
C VAL A 137 -4.76 2.88 16.02
N GLY A 138 -5.22 1.71 16.42
CA GLY A 138 -6.63 1.47 16.78
C GLY A 138 -7.60 1.44 15.60
N TYR A 139 -7.10 1.46 14.36
CA TYR A 139 -7.93 1.34 13.17
C TYR A 139 -7.40 0.30 12.19
N GLU A 140 -8.31 -0.53 11.69
CA GLU A 140 -8.06 -1.35 10.51
C GLU A 140 -9.28 -1.30 9.57
N PRO A 141 -9.07 -1.05 8.26
CA PRO A 141 -10.18 -0.98 7.32
C PRO A 141 -10.94 -2.32 7.23
N ALA A 142 -12.28 -2.28 7.33
CA ALA A 142 -13.10 -3.49 7.19
C ALA A 142 -12.88 -4.20 5.84
N ALA A 143 -12.54 -3.44 4.78
CA ALA A 143 -12.28 -3.97 3.45
C ALA A 143 -11.10 -4.96 3.38
N VAL A 144 -10.17 -4.92 4.35
CA VAL A 144 -9.00 -5.81 4.38
C VAL A 144 -9.22 -7.07 5.22
N GLU A 145 -10.32 -7.19 5.98
CA GLU A 145 -10.59 -8.35 6.84
C GLU A 145 -10.70 -9.66 6.06
N ARG A 146 -11.22 -9.62 4.84
CA ARG A 146 -11.32 -10.78 3.93
C ARG A 146 -9.97 -11.41 3.54
N TYR A 147 -8.86 -10.71 3.79
CA TYR A 147 -7.52 -11.13 3.38
C TYR A 147 -6.71 -11.79 4.50
N GLY A 148 -7.34 -12.19 5.61
CA GLY A 148 -6.64 -12.94 6.65
C GLY A 148 -6.85 -12.39 8.04
N ARG A 149 -6.58 -13.25 9.02
CA ARG A 149 -6.63 -12.93 10.44
C ARG A 149 -5.40 -12.18 10.90
N PHE A 150 -4.25 -12.50 10.31
CA PHE A 150 -2.97 -11.90 10.64
C PHE A 150 -2.56 -10.82 9.63
N ALA A 151 -1.81 -9.83 10.11
CA ALA A 151 -1.12 -8.87 9.27
C ALA A 151 0.35 -8.72 9.71
N LEU A 152 1.27 -8.50 8.79
CA LEU A 152 2.62 -8.07 9.10
C LEU A 152 2.62 -6.54 9.18
N ARG A 153 2.99 -5.98 10.32
CA ARG A 153 3.31 -4.55 10.42
C ARG A 153 4.73 -4.34 9.94
N LEU A 154 4.92 -3.40 9.04
CA LEU A 154 6.24 -3.05 8.51
C LEU A 154 6.84 -1.88 9.29
N ARG A 155 8.17 -1.81 9.31
CA ARG A 155 8.93 -0.73 9.92
C ARG A 155 8.77 0.56 9.11
N PRO A 156 8.80 1.75 9.75
CA PRO A 156 8.64 3.03 9.04
C PRO A 156 9.66 3.31 7.94
N SER A 157 10.84 2.67 7.98
CA SER A 157 11.86 2.80 6.92
C SER A 157 11.35 2.40 5.53
N ILE A 158 10.32 1.56 5.45
CA ILE A 158 9.69 1.15 4.19
C ILE A 158 9.12 2.35 3.41
N PHE A 159 8.66 3.42 4.11
CA PHE A 159 8.04 4.59 3.50
C PHE A 159 8.93 5.33 2.50
N SER A 160 10.25 5.22 2.64
CA SER A 160 11.22 5.79 1.69
C SER A 160 11.10 5.23 0.27
N ARG A 161 10.47 4.06 0.11
CA ARG A 161 10.27 3.34 -1.15
C ARG A 161 8.82 2.87 -1.32
N THR A 162 7.89 3.62 -0.76
CA THR A 162 6.44 3.35 -0.84
C THR A 162 5.77 4.35 -1.76
N THR A 163 4.91 3.88 -2.65
CA THR A 163 3.85 4.70 -3.25
C THR A 163 2.51 4.37 -2.60
N LEU A 164 1.57 5.30 -2.67
CA LEU A 164 0.23 5.13 -2.12
C LEU A 164 -0.84 5.68 -3.05
N SER A 165 -2.04 5.12 -2.94
CA SER A 165 -3.25 5.61 -3.59
C SER A 165 -4.44 5.52 -2.62
N ILE A 166 -5.38 6.46 -2.74
CA ILE A 166 -6.65 6.38 -1.99
C ILE A 166 -7.66 5.68 -2.88
N THR A 167 -7.86 4.38 -2.63
CA THR A 167 -8.59 3.36 -3.44
C THR A 167 -7.67 2.35 -4.13
N ASP A 168 -8.30 1.27 -4.63
CA ASP A 168 -7.69 0.16 -5.36
C ASP A 168 -7.15 0.62 -6.73
N THR A 169 -5.86 0.37 -6.99
CA THR A 169 -5.23 0.76 -8.27
C THR A 169 -5.74 -0.03 -9.47
N LEU A 170 -6.36 -1.20 -9.27
CA LEU A 170 -6.97 -1.97 -10.35
C LEU A 170 -8.16 -1.25 -10.99
N ASP A 171 -8.81 -0.32 -10.28
CA ASP A 171 -9.93 0.45 -10.82
C ASP A 171 -9.47 1.54 -11.82
N ARG A 172 -8.14 1.74 -11.98
CA ARG A 172 -7.49 2.70 -12.90
C ARG A 172 -7.98 4.13 -12.78
N ALA A 173 -8.66 4.44 -11.68
CA ALA A 173 -9.28 5.72 -11.40
C ALA A 173 -8.35 6.66 -10.62
N VAL A 174 -7.16 6.21 -10.23
CA VAL A 174 -6.17 6.93 -9.42
C VAL A 174 -4.77 6.67 -9.95
N VAL A 175 -3.86 7.61 -9.71
CA VAL A 175 -2.42 7.38 -9.89
C VAL A 175 -1.76 7.31 -8.51
N PRO A 176 -0.84 6.37 -8.28
CA PRO A 176 -0.05 6.37 -7.06
C PRO A 176 0.80 7.63 -6.95
N ALA A 177 1.15 7.99 -5.72
CA ALA A 177 2.12 9.03 -5.42
C ALA A 177 3.14 8.50 -4.43
N ALA A 178 4.39 8.97 -4.53
CA ALA A 178 5.41 8.64 -3.56
C ALA A 178 5.00 9.13 -2.17
N TYR A 179 5.14 8.29 -1.16
CA TYR A 179 4.76 8.64 0.21
C TYR A 179 5.52 9.89 0.71
N THR A 180 6.79 10.01 0.32
CA THR A 180 7.68 11.13 0.69
C THR A 180 7.40 12.42 -0.10
N ASN A 181 6.69 12.35 -1.23
CA ASN A 181 6.35 13.49 -2.05
C ASN A 181 4.92 13.32 -2.61
N LEU A 182 3.96 13.76 -1.80
CA LEU A 182 2.55 13.48 -2.01
C LEU A 182 1.78 14.70 -2.54
N PRO A 183 1.64 14.86 -3.87
CA PRO A 183 0.69 15.82 -4.43
C PRO A 183 -0.73 15.33 -4.13
N VAL A 184 -1.51 16.13 -3.41
CA VAL A 184 -2.86 15.73 -2.97
C VAL A 184 -3.79 15.41 -4.16
N THR A 185 -3.55 16.03 -5.32
CA THR A 185 -4.31 15.78 -6.55
C THR A 185 -4.11 14.38 -7.11
N ALA A 186 -2.94 13.75 -6.90
CA ALA A 186 -2.73 12.34 -7.31
C ALA A 186 -3.67 11.38 -6.57
N LEU A 187 -4.08 11.73 -5.36
CA LEU A 187 -4.98 10.93 -4.53
C LEU A 187 -6.46 11.16 -4.82
N ILE A 188 -6.79 12.13 -5.70
CA ILE A 188 -8.16 12.40 -6.09
C ILE A 188 -8.48 11.50 -7.29
N PRO A 189 -9.47 10.60 -7.17
CA PRO A 189 -9.90 9.79 -8.29
C PRO A 189 -10.37 10.65 -9.46
N ASN A 190 -9.91 10.31 -10.66
CA ASN A 190 -10.26 11.00 -11.90
C ASN A 190 -11.61 10.51 -12.45
N LEU A 191 -12.58 10.31 -11.57
CA LEU A 191 -13.95 9.94 -11.89
C LEU A 191 -14.79 11.20 -12.10
N SER A 192 -15.43 11.32 -13.26
CA SER A 192 -16.27 12.46 -13.60
C SER A 192 -17.37 12.66 -12.54
N GLY A 193 -17.52 13.88 -12.04
CA GLY A 193 -18.50 14.23 -11.00
C GLY A 193 -18.05 14.02 -9.56
N TYR A 194 -16.98 13.26 -9.30
CA TYR A 194 -16.56 12.92 -7.93
C TYR A 194 -15.30 13.65 -7.44
N ALA A 195 -14.53 14.31 -8.33
CA ALA A 195 -13.31 15.03 -7.93
C ALA A 195 -13.54 16.05 -6.79
N ARG A 196 -14.65 16.82 -6.87
CA ARG A 196 -15.01 17.78 -5.82
C ARG A 196 -15.38 17.11 -4.51
N TYR A 197 -16.07 15.97 -4.58
CA TYR A 197 -16.45 15.18 -3.41
C TYR A 197 -15.20 14.66 -2.67
N PHE A 198 -14.25 14.05 -3.38
CA PHE A 198 -13.01 13.56 -2.79
C PHE A 198 -12.14 14.69 -2.21
N LEU A 199 -12.02 15.82 -2.94
CA LEU A 199 -11.36 17.00 -2.40
C LEU A 199 -12.02 17.47 -1.10
N GLY A 200 -13.36 17.57 -1.08
CA GLY A 200 -14.12 17.95 0.11
C GLY A 200 -13.90 17.00 1.29
N LYS A 201 -13.88 15.68 1.04
CA LYS A 201 -13.52 14.68 2.08
C LYS A 201 -12.12 14.95 2.64
N MET A 202 -11.12 15.16 1.79
CA MET A 202 -9.74 15.41 2.25
C MET A 202 -9.63 16.73 3.04
N VAL A 203 -10.38 17.77 2.66
CA VAL A 203 -10.47 19.03 3.40
C VAL A 203 -11.11 18.85 4.78
N ALA A 204 -12.10 17.96 4.90
CA ALA A 204 -12.79 17.70 6.17
C ALA A 204 -12.09 16.63 7.04
N ALA A 205 -11.26 15.77 6.44
CA ALA A 205 -10.74 14.58 7.10
C ALA A 205 -9.82 14.92 8.28
N THR A 206 -10.13 14.28 9.40
CA THR A 206 -9.38 14.26 10.64
C THR A 206 -8.70 12.91 10.88
N THR A 207 -9.24 11.83 10.33
CA THR A 207 -8.81 10.43 10.52
C THR A 207 -8.59 9.69 9.19
N MET A 208 -7.93 8.52 9.24
CA MET A 208 -7.72 7.67 8.06
C MET A 208 -9.04 7.14 7.49
N GLN A 209 -9.98 6.77 8.38
CA GLN A 209 -11.36 6.36 8.05
C GLN A 209 -12.06 7.36 7.14
N GLU A 210 -11.86 8.64 7.39
CA GLU A 210 -12.53 9.72 6.66
C GLU A 210 -11.87 9.97 5.29
N LEU A 211 -10.56 9.71 5.16
CA LEU A 211 -9.87 9.80 3.88
C LEU A 211 -10.27 8.67 2.93
N GLU A 212 -10.40 7.46 3.45
CA GLU A 212 -10.54 6.27 2.61
C GLU A 212 -11.94 6.11 2.00
N PHE A 213 -11.95 5.43 0.85
CA PHE A 213 -13.17 4.88 0.24
C PHE A 213 -13.27 3.36 0.49
N HIS A 214 -12.12 2.68 0.60
CA HIS A 214 -11.99 1.27 0.99
C HIS A 214 -10.81 1.03 1.94
N TYR A 215 -9.63 1.48 1.53
CA TYR A 215 -8.39 1.52 2.30
C TYR A 215 -7.41 2.44 1.55
N VAL A 216 -6.33 2.86 2.19
CA VAL A 216 -5.19 3.48 1.50
C VAL A 216 -4.27 2.36 1.04
N GLU A 217 -4.25 2.08 -0.26
CA GLU A 217 -3.38 1.07 -0.84
C GLU A 217 -1.93 1.57 -0.82
N ALA A 218 -1.00 0.66 -0.50
CA ALA A 218 0.42 0.93 -0.49
C ALA A 218 1.16 -0.07 -1.37
N GLN A 219 2.10 0.42 -2.17
CA GLN A 219 2.98 -0.43 -2.98
C GLN A 219 4.41 -0.26 -2.48
N TYR A 220 4.99 -1.36 -1.98
CA TYR A 220 6.33 -1.38 -1.41
C TYR A 220 7.35 -1.82 -2.46
N HIS A 221 8.13 -0.89 -2.97
CA HIS A 221 9.06 -1.13 -4.08
C HIS A 221 10.38 -1.75 -3.60
N GLY A 222 11.01 -2.56 -4.45
CA GLY A 222 12.27 -3.25 -4.13
C GLY A 222 12.12 -4.47 -3.23
N GLY A 223 10.89 -4.93 -3.00
CA GLY A 223 10.58 -6.07 -2.14
C GLY A 223 10.49 -5.73 -0.65
N VAL A 224 10.01 -6.70 0.13
CA VAL A 224 9.84 -6.62 1.59
C VAL A 224 10.56 -7.82 2.22
N GLY A 225 11.70 -7.56 2.85
CA GLY A 225 12.49 -8.58 3.57
C GLY A 225 12.09 -8.69 5.05
N LEU A 226 12.62 -9.69 5.76
CA LEU A 226 12.35 -9.80 7.21
C LEU A 226 12.80 -8.58 8.01
N ALA A 227 13.87 -7.90 7.59
CA ALA A 227 14.34 -6.68 8.24
C ALA A 227 13.33 -5.53 8.17
N ASP A 228 12.41 -5.55 7.19
CA ASP A 228 11.33 -4.57 7.07
C ASP A 228 10.14 -4.90 7.95
N ILE A 229 10.06 -6.11 8.52
CA ILE A 229 8.96 -6.54 9.37
C ILE A 229 9.24 -6.09 10.81
N ASP A 230 8.26 -5.41 11.41
CA ASP A 230 8.28 -5.03 12.82
C ASP A 230 7.71 -6.13 13.69
N CYS A 231 6.47 -6.54 13.41
CA CYS A 231 5.75 -7.58 14.15
C CYS A 231 4.65 -8.23 13.31
N LEU A 232 4.13 -9.36 13.80
CA LEU A 232 2.84 -9.91 13.38
C LEU A 232 1.73 -9.30 14.23
N LEU A 233 0.65 -8.87 13.60
CA LEU A 233 -0.57 -8.35 14.22
C LEU A 233 -1.69 -9.39 14.15
N THR A 234 -2.49 -9.44 15.21
CA THR A 234 -3.72 -10.23 15.34
C THR A 234 -4.83 -9.39 15.97
N LYS A 235 -6.10 -9.76 15.74
CA LYS A 235 -7.25 -9.16 16.43
C LYS A 235 -7.28 -9.47 17.93
N HIS A 236 -6.90 -10.69 18.29
CA HIS A 236 -6.87 -11.14 19.67
C HIS A 236 -5.69 -12.09 19.88
N LEU A 237 -4.82 -11.76 20.82
CA LEU A 237 -3.58 -12.48 21.11
C LEU A 237 -3.82 -13.85 21.78
N PRO A 238 -4.74 -14.00 22.75
CA PRO A 238 -5.09 -15.29 23.32
C PRO A 238 -5.59 -16.32 22.29
N ASP A 239 -6.13 -15.86 21.16
CA ASP A 239 -6.64 -16.75 20.11
C ASP A 239 -5.57 -17.17 19.08
N VAL A 240 -4.33 -16.72 19.25
CA VAL A 240 -3.24 -17.09 18.34
C VAL A 240 -2.85 -18.54 18.59
N PRO A 241 -2.88 -19.42 17.58
CA PRO A 241 -2.47 -20.81 17.76
C PRO A 241 -1.01 -20.91 18.24
N PRO A 242 -0.68 -21.86 19.12
CA PRO A 242 0.70 -22.07 19.59
C PRO A 242 1.71 -22.20 18.44
N GLU A 243 1.33 -22.90 17.36
CA GLU A 243 2.18 -23.06 16.18
C GLU A 243 2.54 -21.73 15.50
N VAL A 244 1.63 -20.75 15.47
CA VAL A 244 1.93 -19.42 14.92
C VAL A 244 2.93 -18.69 15.81
N LEU A 245 2.76 -18.79 17.13
CA LEU A 245 3.71 -18.22 18.10
C LEU A 245 5.11 -18.84 17.92
N GLU A 246 5.20 -20.16 17.77
CA GLU A 246 6.47 -20.86 17.52
C GLU A 246 7.14 -20.44 16.21
N ILE A 247 6.37 -20.33 15.11
CA ILE A 247 6.86 -19.86 13.80
C ILE A 247 7.43 -18.43 13.92
N CYS A 248 6.72 -17.54 14.60
CA CYS A 248 7.12 -16.16 14.83
C CYS A 248 8.35 -16.04 15.74
N GLN A 249 8.37 -16.78 16.85
CA GLN A 249 9.50 -16.81 17.78
C GLN A 249 10.77 -17.31 17.10
N ALA A 250 10.69 -18.37 16.28
CA ALA A 250 11.82 -18.89 15.52
C ALA A 250 12.37 -17.88 14.49
N ALA A 251 11.53 -16.96 14.00
CA ALA A 251 11.91 -15.89 13.09
C ALA A 251 12.32 -14.58 13.80
N GLY A 252 12.25 -14.53 15.14
CA GLY A 252 12.51 -13.31 15.91
C GLY A 252 11.47 -12.20 15.69
N ILE A 253 10.23 -12.58 15.36
CA ILE A 253 9.12 -11.66 15.10
C ILE A 253 8.13 -11.73 16.28
N ASP A 254 7.86 -10.60 16.91
CA ASP A 254 6.84 -10.52 17.97
C ASP A 254 5.43 -10.66 17.40
N VAL A 255 4.50 -11.19 18.20
CA VAL A 255 3.06 -11.17 17.91
C VAL A 255 2.36 -10.17 18.84
N ARG A 256 1.55 -9.28 18.28
CA ARG A 256 0.89 -8.18 18.99
C ARG A 256 -0.58 -8.03 18.57
N GLU A 257 -1.40 -7.42 19.41
CA GLU A 257 -2.78 -7.10 19.05
C GLU A 257 -2.86 -5.82 18.20
N PHE A 258 -3.86 -5.73 17.33
CA PHE A 258 -4.18 -4.46 16.67
C PHE A 258 -4.44 -3.37 17.71
N GLY A 259 -3.80 -2.21 17.53
CA GLY A 259 -3.92 -1.08 18.44
C GLY A 259 -2.98 -1.08 19.65
N SER A 260 -2.09 -2.08 19.76
CA SER A 260 -0.97 -2.10 20.73
C SER A 260 0.32 -1.47 20.20
#